data_AF-A0A9P7EZD6-F1
#
_entry.id   AF-A0A9P7EZD6-F1
#
_cell.length_a   1.000
_cell.length_b   1.000
_cell.length_c   1.000
_cell.angle_alpha   90.00
_cell.angle_beta   90.00
_cell.angle_gamma   90.00
#
_symmetry.space_group_name_H-M   'P 1'
#
loop_
_entity.id
_entity.type
_entity.pdbx_description
1 polymer ?
#
loop_
_entity_poly.entity_id
_entity_poly.type
_entity_poly.pdbx_seq_one_letter_code
_entity_poly.pdbx_strand_id
1 'polypeptide(L)'
;LSLAARDAIENLPTDFTSALSMAQHQQVLEAFSQLNFISKGSQHPKLFQLRCLISLLSARHIVLRAATGSGKTLTMILPLLLSPDKTAITITPLKLLQRDHV
;
A
#
# COMPACT_ATOMS: atom_id res chain seq x y z
N LEU A 1 -10.12 0.02 13.09
CA LEU A 1 -10.09 0.93 11.93
C LEU A 1 -10.68 2.28 12.34
N SER A 2 -10.03 3.38 11.99
CA SER A 2 -10.57 4.74 12.14
C SER A 2 -11.77 4.95 11.21
N LEU A 3 -12.57 5.99 11.46
CA LEU A 3 -13.72 6.34 10.62
C LEU A 3 -13.28 6.57 9.16
N ALA A 4 -12.23 7.38 8.96
CA ALA A 4 -11.67 7.65 7.64
C ALA A 4 -11.22 6.36 6.90
N ALA A 5 -10.65 5.38 7.62
CA ALA A 5 -10.27 4.11 7.02
C ALA A 5 -11.49 3.27 6.61
N ARG A 6 -12.58 3.29 7.38
CA ARG A 6 -13.83 2.60 7.05
C ARG A 6 -14.50 3.23 5.83
N ASP A 7 -14.65 4.55 5.85
CA ASP A 7 -15.22 5.31 4.71
C ASP A 7 -14.41 5.05 3.43
N ALA A 8 -13.08 5.00 3.53
CA ALA A 8 -12.22 4.70 2.38
C ALA A 8 -12.38 3.27 1.85
N ILE A 9 -12.68 2.28 2.69
CA ILE A 9 -12.99 0.91 2.26
C ILE A 9 -14.33 0.86 1.54
N GLU A 10 -15.36 1.47 2.13
CA GLU A 10 -16.72 1.49 1.58
C GLU A 10 -16.79 2.22 0.23
N ASN A 11 -15.95 3.24 0.04
CA ASN A 11 -15.87 4.02 -1.20
C ASN A 11 -14.81 3.50 -2.19
N LEU A 12 -14.31 2.27 -2.03
CA LEU A 12 -13.43 1.68 -3.04
C LEU A 12 -14.19 1.50 -4.37
N PRO A 13 -13.59 1.87 -5.52
CA PRO A 13 -14.26 1.74 -6.81
C PRO A 13 -14.67 0.30 -7.13
N THR A 14 -15.89 0.14 -7.65
CA THR A 14 -16.47 -1.18 -7.96
C THR A 14 -15.69 -1.93 -9.04
N ASP A 15 -15.10 -1.23 -10.01
CA ASP A 15 -14.23 -1.82 -11.03
C ASP A 15 -12.98 -2.46 -10.42
N PHE A 16 -12.47 -1.86 -9.33
CA PHE A 16 -11.34 -2.40 -8.60
C PHE A 16 -11.77 -3.59 -7.74
N THR A 17 -12.82 -3.45 -6.94
CA THR A 17 -13.23 -4.50 -5.98
C THR A 17 -13.75 -5.75 -6.66
N SER A 18 -14.56 -5.62 -7.72
CA SER A 18 -15.10 -6.77 -8.46
C SER A 18 -14.03 -7.59 -9.19
N ALA A 19 -12.86 -7.00 -9.48
CA ALA A 19 -11.76 -7.68 -10.14
C ALA A 19 -10.86 -8.49 -9.16
N LEU A 20 -11.07 -8.37 -7.85
CA LEU A 20 -10.24 -9.04 -6.84
C LEU A 20 -10.71 -10.48 -6.59
N SER A 21 -9.74 -11.37 -6.40
CA SER A 21 -10.02 -12.69 -5.81
C SER A 21 -10.30 -12.55 -4.31
N MET A 22 -10.89 -13.59 -3.69
CA MET A 22 -11.10 -13.62 -2.24
C MET A 22 -9.81 -13.41 -1.44
N ALA A 23 -8.70 -14.00 -1.88
CA ALA A 23 -7.39 -13.80 -1.25
C ALA A 23 -6.93 -12.34 -1.36
N GLN A 24 -7.17 -11.69 -2.51
CA GLN A 24 -6.81 -10.29 -2.71
C GLN A 24 -7.71 -9.33 -1.90
N HIS A 25 -8.99 -9.65 -1.73
CA HIS A 25 -9.85 -8.93 -0.80
C HIS A 25 -9.31 -8.96 0.63
N GLN A 26 -8.88 -10.13 1.10
CA GLN A 26 -8.28 -10.26 2.42
C GLN A 26 -7.00 -9.42 2.55
N GLN A 27 -6.13 -9.45 1.54
CA GLN A 27 -4.92 -8.62 1.50
C GLN A 27 -5.23 -7.12 1.54
N VAL A 28 -6.28 -6.66 0.85
CA VAL A 28 -6.71 -5.25 0.92
C VAL A 28 -7.14 -4.91 2.35
N LEU A 29 -8.01 -5.71 2.97
CA LEU A 29 -8.49 -5.45 4.33
C LEU A 29 -7.34 -5.48 5.35
N GLU A 30 -6.40 -6.41 5.21
CA GLU A 30 -5.21 -6.49 6.05
C GLU A 30 -4.32 -5.25 5.89
N ALA A 31 -4.12 -4.77 4.66
CA ALA A 31 -3.39 -3.52 4.41
C ALA A 31 -4.03 -2.31 5.08
N PHE A 32 -5.37 -2.20 5.04
CA PHE A 32 -6.08 -1.17 5.79
C PHE A 32 -5.89 -1.33 7.29
N SER A 33 -6.00 -2.55 7.82
CA SER A 33 -5.86 -2.83 9.25
C SER A 33 -4.46 -2.50 9.78
N GLN A 34 -3.42 -3.02 9.13
CA GLN A 34 -2.02 -2.84 9.50
C GLN A 34 -1.62 -1.37 9.45
N LEU A 35 -1.90 -0.68 8.33
CA LEU A 35 -1.55 0.72 8.20
C LEU A 35 -2.32 1.60 9.18
N ASN A 36 -3.61 1.34 9.37
CA ASN A 36 -4.40 2.06 10.36
C ASN A 36 -3.84 1.86 11.77
N PHE A 37 -3.44 0.64 12.13
CA PHE A 37 -2.85 0.35 13.44
C PHE A 37 -1.53 1.10 13.64
N ILE A 38 -0.59 0.96 12.71
CA ILE A 38 0.76 1.57 12.79
C ILE A 38 0.69 3.10 12.80
N SER A 39 -0.20 3.67 11.98
CA SER A 39 -0.41 5.12 11.90
C SER A 39 -1.34 5.67 12.99
N LYS A 40 -1.80 4.83 13.94
CA LYS A 40 -2.76 5.21 15.00
C LYS A 40 -4.04 5.87 14.44
N GLY A 41 -4.49 5.37 13.28
CA GLY A 41 -5.70 5.82 12.60
C GLY A 41 -5.54 7.06 11.71
N SER A 42 -4.33 7.63 11.62
CA SER A 42 -4.07 8.85 10.82
C SER A 42 -3.91 8.59 9.32
N GLN A 43 -3.67 7.35 8.89
CA GLN A 43 -3.47 6.99 7.50
C GLN A 43 -4.28 5.75 7.09
N HIS A 44 -4.62 5.71 5.81
CA HIS A 44 -5.17 4.53 5.13
C HIS A 44 -4.58 4.45 3.70
N PRO A 45 -4.59 3.26 3.06
CA PRO A 45 -4.06 3.13 1.72
C PRO A 45 -4.90 3.91 0.70
N LYS A 46 -4.24 4.46 -0.32
CA LYS A 46 -4.88 5.05 -1.52
C LYS A 46 -5.06 3.98 -2.58
N LEU A 47 -6.03 4.16 -3.48
CA LEU A 47 -6.34 3.18 -4.53
C LEU A 47 -5.13 2.75 -5.37
N PHE A 48 -4.29 3.69 -5.82
CA PHE A 48 -3.12 3.33 -6.62
C PHE A 48 -2.12 2.48 -5.83
N GLN A 49 -2.02 2.71 -4.51
CA GLN A 49 -1.15 1.94 -3.63
C GLN A 49 -1.68 0.51 -3.49
N LEU A 50 -3.00 0.33 -3.40
CA LEU A 50 -3.65 -0.99 -3.39
C LEU A 50 -3.47 -1.73 -4.72
N ARG A 51 -3.63 -1.04 -5.86
CA ARG A 51 -3.39 -1.63 -7.19
C ARG A 51 -1.94 -2.13 -7.33
N CYS A 52 -0.98 -1.35 -6.83
CA CYS A 52 0.42 -1.75 -6.75
C CYS A 52 0.62 -2.93 -5.80
N LEU A 53 0.06 -2.88 -4.58
CA LEU A 53 0.17 -3.94 -3.59
C LEU A 53 -0.27 -5.30 -4.15
N ILE A 54 -1.47 -5.37 -4.73
CA ILE A 54 -2.00 -6.61 -5.29
C ILE A 54 -1.11 -7.16 -6.42
N SER A 55 -0.59 -6.28 -7.26
CA SER A 55 0.33 -6.66 -8.34
C SER A 55 1.66 -7.21 -7.77
N LEU A 56 2.21 -6.54 -6.76
CA LEU A 56 3.47 -6.93 -6.11
C LEU A 56 3.33 -8.26 -5.34
N LEU A 57 2.23 -8.46 -4.62
CA LEU A 57 1.96 -9.73 -3.92
C LEU A 57 1.74 -10.89 -4.88
N SER A 58 1.31 -10.60 -6.11
CA SER A 58 1.22 -11.58 -7.21
C SER A 58 2.54 -11.76 -7.97
N ALA A 59 3.67 -11.33 -7.39
CA ALA A 59 5.01 -11.39 -7.97
C ALA A 59 5.15 -10.73 -9.36
N ARG A 60 4.36 -9.69 -9.63
CA ARG A 60 4.44 -8.93 -10.90
C ARG A 60 5.36 -7.73 -10.78
N HIS A 61 6.05 -7.40 -11.87
CA HIS A 61 6.78 -6.15 -12.01
C HIS A 61 5.83 -5.00 -12.36
N ILE A 62 6.06 -3.84 -11.76
CA ILE A 62 5.23 -2.65 -11.96
C ILE A 62 6.10 -1.41 -12.22
N VAL A 63 5.59 -0.50 -13.05
CA VAL A 63 6.11 0.85 -13.19
C VAL A 63 5.05 1.82 -12.67
N LEU A 64 5.32 2.47 -11.55
CA LEU A 64 4.43 3.46 -10.96
C LEU A 64 4.87 4.87 -11.34
N ARG A 65 4.02 5.62 -12.03
CA ARG A 65 4.17 7.06 -12.23
C ARG A 65 3.20 7.79 -11.31
N ALA A 66 3.74 8.55 -10.35
CA ALA A 66 2.94 9.35 -9.43
C ALA A 66 3.67 10.62 -8.98
N ALA A 67 2.92 11.70 -8.75
CA ALA A 67 3.45 13.00 -8.37
C ALA A 67 4.25 12.98 -7.05
N THR A 68 5.10 13.98 -6.83
CA THR A 68 5.77 14.19 -5.53
C THR A 68 4.73 14.38 -4.42
N GLY A 69 4.99 13.87 -3.21
CA GLY A 69 4.04 13.93 -2.09
C GLY A 69 2.83 12.99 -2.19
N SER A 70 2.63 12.27 -3.30
CA SER A 70 1.45 11.40 -3.50
C SER A 70 1.39 10.18 -2.57
N GLY A 71 2.50 9.79 -1.93
CA GLY A 71 2.60 8.59 -1.10
C GLY A 71 3.25 7.39 -1.79
N LYS A 72 4.20 7.63 -2.70
CA LYS A 72 4.98 6.57 -3.37
C LYS A 72 5.73 5.68 -2.38
N THR A 73 6.35 6.27 -1.37
CA THR A 73 7.13 5.54 -0.35
C THR A 73 6.27 4.51 0.38
N LEU A 74 5.04 4.89 0.76
CA LEU A 74 4.10 3.96 1.38
C LEU A 74 3.73 2.79 0.46
N THR A 75 3.72 2.99 -0.86
CA THR A 75 3.48 1.90 -1.82
C THR A 75 4.55 0.83 -1.76
N MET A 76 5.81 1.22 -1.48
CA MET A 76 6.93 0.29 -1.34
C MET A 76 6.91 -0.43 0.03
N ILE A 77 6.37 0.23 1.06
CA ILE A 77 6.32 -0.30 2.44
C ILE A 77 5.15 -1.28 2.62
N LEU A 78 3.99 -1.03 2.00
CA LEU A 78 2.78 -1.83 2.19
C LEU A 78 2.98 -3.35 2.03
N PRO A 79 3.69 -3.87 1.00
CA PRO A 79 3.92 -5.30 0.88
C PRO A 79 4.69 -5.92 2.05
N LEU A 80 5.60 -5.16 2.67
CA LEU A 80 6.39 -5.63 3.82
C LEU A 80 5.54 -5.74 5.08
N LEU A 81 4.49 -4.92 5.22
CA LEU A 81 3.55 -5.03 6.33
C LEU A 81 2.72 -6.32 6.28
N LEU A 82 2.52 -6.89 5.07
CA LEU A 82 1.76 -8.12 4.85
C LEU A 82 2.66 -9.35 4.70
N SER A 83 3.97 -9.18 4.63
CA SER A 83 4.95 -10.25 4.49
C SER A 83 6.15 -9.95 5.38
N PRO A 84 6.00 -10.12 6.71
CA PRO A 84 7.03 -9.77 7.69
C PRO A 84 8.32 -10.60 7.55
N ASP A 85 8.25 -11.72 6.83
CA ASP A 85 9.35 -12.61 6.48
C ASP A 85 10.18 -12.13 5.28
N LYS A 86 9.74 -11.09 4.57
CA LYS A 86 10.39 -10.58 3.37
C LYS A 86 11.20 -9.31 3.62
N THR A 87 12.21 -9.10 2.79
CA THR A 87 13.05 -7.89 2.79
C THR A 87 12.89 -7.14 1.47
N ALA A 88 12.76 -5.81 1.55
CA ALA A 88 12.83 -4.94 0.37
C ALA A 88 14.22 -4.34 0.24
N ILE A 89 14.74 -4.31 -0.99
CA ILE A 89 15.96 -3.58 -1.34
C ILE A 89 15.55 -2.34 -2.14
N THR A 90 15.77 -1.16 -1.55
CA THR A 90 15.49 0.12 -2.19
C THR A 90 16.77 0.71 -2.74
N ILE A 91 16.82 0.92 -4.06
CA ILE A 91 17.93 1.57 -4.75
C ILE A 91 17.53 3.01 -5.04
N THR A 92 18.26 3.98 -4.48
CA THR A 92 18.06 5.41 -4.75
C THR A 92 19.38 6.04 -5.18
N PRO A 93 19.39 6.86 -6.25
CA PRO A 93 20.60 7.58 -6.65
C PRO A 93 20.92 8.76 -5.72
N LEU A 94 19.99 9.17 -4.85
CA LEU A 94 20.13 10.36 -4.00
C LEU A 94 20.22 9.96 -2.53
N LYS A 95 21.42 10.12 -1.94
CA LYS A 95 21.70 9.79 -0.53
C LYS A 95 20.89 10.63 0.45
N LEU A 96 20.61 11.89 0.13
CA LEU A 96 19.76 12.74 0.96
C LEU A 96 18.33 12.18 1.04
N LEU A 97 17.75 11.78 -0.09
CA LEU A 97 16.44 11.12 -0.10
C LEU A 97 16.43 9.79 0.64
N GLN A 98 17.57 9.08 0.70
CA GLN A 98 17.66 7.86 1.50
C GLN A 98 17.51 8.16 3.00
N ARG A 99 18.12 9.25 3.50
CA ARG A 99 18.05 9.63 4.92
C ARG A 99 16.63 10.00 5.35
N ASP A 100 15.83 10.54 4.45
CA ASP A 100 14.43 10.90 4.75
C ASP A 100 13.49 9.68 4.79
N HIS A 101 13.96 8.51 4.34
CA HIS A 101 13.17 7.27 4.27
C HIS A 101 13.58 6.21 5.31
N VAL A 102 14.73 6.36 5.97
CA VAL A 102 15.30 5.42 6.96
C VAL A 102 15.04 5.91 8.37
#